data_AF-A0A9E2ZHG4-F1
#
_entry.id   AF-A0A9E2ZHG4-F1
#
_cell.length_a   1.000
_cell.length_b   1.000
_cell.length_c   1.000
_cell.angle_alpha   90.00
_cell.angle_beta   90.00
_cell.angle_gamma   90.00
#
_symmetry.space_group_name_H-M   'P 1'
#
loop_
_entity.id
_entity.type
_entity.pdbx_description
1 polymer ?
#
loop_
_entity_poly.entity_id
_entity_poly.type
_entity_poly.pdbx_seq_one_letter_code
_entity_poly.pdbx_strand_id
1 'polypeptide(L)'
;MDRQLSAQPLSTVTAGAVVVEVGPTDAEGHLEPPAAGEVVLSVPSPEALARDPGEVRRVLAQAGTGVEPLVVVVQAAEALRDEELSAVLEAAEHTSRAVILRIIRDP
;
A
#
# COMPACT_ATOMS: atom_id res chain seq x y z
N MET A 1 8.01 -9.31 12.77
CA MET A 1 8.11 -10.53 11.94
C MET A 1 8.05 -10.06 10.50
N ASP A 2 9.00 -10.43 9.65
CA ASP A 2 9.09 -9.84 8.30
C ASP A 2 8.29 -10.68 7.29
N ARG A 3 7.46 -10.02 6.47
CA ARG A 3 6.71 -10.71 5.40
C ARG A 3 7.49 -10.64 4.09
N GLN A 4 7.85 -11.80 3.57
CA GLN A 4 8.45 -11.93 2.24
C GLN A 4 7.39 -11.84 1.14
N LEU A 5 7.63 -11.00 0.14
CA LEU A 5 6.72 -10.74 -0.98
C LEU A 5 6.96 -11.78 -2.09
N SER A 6 6.42 -12.99 -1.89
CA SER A 6 6.55 -14.09 -2.87
C SER A 6 5.69 -13.86 -4.12
N ALA A 7 6.00 -14.54 -5.24
CA ALA A 7 5.27 -14.42 -6.52
C ALA A 7 3.85 -14.99 -6.52
N GLN A 8 3.39 -15.53 -5.39
CA GLN A 8 1.99 -15.90 -5.20
C GLN A 8 1.25 -14.67 -4.68
N PRO A 9 0.01 -14.41 -5.14
CA PRO A 9 -0.80 -13.33 -4.58
C PRO A 9 -0.83 -13.53 -3.07
N LEU A 10 -0.33 -12.55 -2.33
CA LEU A 10 -0.35 -12.59 -0.87
C LEU A 10 -1.80 -12.84 -0.49
N SER A 11 -2.03 -13.93 0.25
CA SER A 11 -3.33 -14.21 0.87
C SER A 11 -3.78 -12.91 1.52
N THR A 12 -4.80 -12.28 0.95
CA THR A 12 -5.43 -11.05 1.40
C THR A 12 -5.41 -11.04 2.92
N VAL A 13 -4.58 -10.19 3.51
CA VAL A 13 -4.57 -10.04 4.96
C VAL A 13 -5.84 -9.28 5.29
N THR A 14 -6.91 -9.99 5.62
CA THR A 14 -8.13 -9.38 6.17
C THR A 14 -7.88 -8.95 7.61
N ALA A 15 -6.89 -8.07 7.83
CA ALA A 15 -6.86 -7.21 9.00
C ALA A 15 -7.79 -6.02 8.71
N GLY A 16 -9.09 -6.31 8.64
CA GLY A 16 -10.19 -5.35 8.67
C GLY A 16 -10.39 -4.37 7.51
N ALA A 17 -9.34 -3.85 6.86
CA ALA A 17 -9.49 -2.75 5.90
C ALA A 17 -8.36 -2.59 4.87
N VAL A 18 -7.25 -3.35 4.99
CA VAL A 18 -6.07 -3.19 4.12
C VAL A 18 -5.80 -4.45 3.31
N VAL A 19 -5.75 -4.31 1.99
CA VAL A 19 -5.39 -5.37 1.05
C VAL A 19 -3.96 -5.11 0.55
N VAL A 20 -3.06 -6.09 0.65
CA VAL A 20 -1.69 -5.97 0.13
C VAL A 20 -1.58 -6.73 -1.19
N GLU A 21 -1.15 -6.06 -2.24
CA GLU A 21 -1.01 -6.63 -3.58
C GLU A 21 0.37 -6.37 -4.16
N VAL A 22 0.86 -7.31 -4.97
CA VAL A 22 2.02 -7.11 -5.83
C VAL A 22 1.49 -6.92 -7.25
N GLY A 23 1.81 -5.78 -7.87
CA GLY A 23 1.30 -5.43 -9.20
C GLY A 23 2.28 -5.76 -10.33
N PRO A 24 1.80 -5.90 -11.59
CA PRO A 24 2.66 -5.96 -12.76
C PRO A 24 3.37 -4.62 -12.96
N THR A 25 4.61 -4.70 -13.47
CA THR A 25 5.38 -3.55 -13.90
C THR A 25 5.28 -3.36 -15.41
N ASP A 26 5.28 -2.11 -15.87
CA ASP A 26 5.39 -1.74 -17.27
C ASP A 26 6.80 -2.00 -17.81
N ALA A 27 7.02 -1.71 -19.10
CA ALA A 27 8.30 -1.92 -19.77
C ALA A 27 9.44 -1.07 -19.17
N GLU A 28 9.09 -0.01 -18.45
CA GLU A 28 10.01 0.91 -17.79
C GLU A 28 10.24 0.57 -16.31
N GLY A 29 9.57 -0.47 -15.77
CA GLY A 29 9.71 -0.91 -14.39
C GLY A 29 8.80 -0.18 -13.39
N HIS A 30 7.86 0.64 -13.85
CA HIS A 30 6.88 1.29 -12.99
C HIS A 30 5.63 0.42 -12.82
N LEU A 31 4.84 0.63 -11.76
CA LEU A 31 3.55 -0.05 -11.65
C LEU A 31 2.65 0.35 -12.79
N GLU A 32 2.05 -0.66 -13.42
CA GLU A 32 0.86 -0.41 -14.20
C GLU A 32 -0.21 0.23 -13.30
N PRO A 33 -0.93 1.26 -13.79
CA PRO A 33 -2.01 1.89 -13.05
C PRO A 33 -2.96 0.85 -12.48
N PRO A 34 -3.49 1.04 -11.26
CA PRO A 34 -4.46 0.11 -10.71
C PRO A 34 -5.69 0.07 -11.62
N ALA A 35 -6.19 -1.14 -11.91
CA ALA A 35 -7.39 -1.32 -12.74
C ALA A 35 -8.64 -0.69 -12.09
N ALA A 36 -8.62 -0.50 -10.77
CA ALA A 36 -9.61 0.24 -9.99
C ALA A 36 -8.95 0.81 -8.73
N GLY A 37 -9.40 1.98 -8.25
CA GLY A 37 -8.90 2.62 -7.04
C GLY A 37 -8.16 3.93 -7.30
N GLU A 38 -8.20 4.80 -6.30
CA GLU A 38 -7.60 6.13 -6.34
C GLU A 38 -6.19 6.09 -5.74
N VAL A 39 -5.15 6.36 -6.54
CA VAL A 39 -3.78 6.47 -6.02
C VAL A 39 -3.65 7.75 -5.22
N VAL A 40 -3.51 7.63 -3.90
CA VAL A 40 -3.43 8.77 -3.00
C VAL A 40 -2.02 9.02 -2.47
N LEU A 41 -1.17 7.98 -2.44
CA LEU A 41 0.21 8.08 -1.99
C LEU A 41 1.11 7.16 -2.81
N SER A 42 2.28 7.66 -3.20
CA SER A 42 3.36 6.87 -3.79
C SER A 42 4.66 7.15 -3.04
N VAL A 43 5.29 6.11 -2.51
CA VAL A 43 6.54 6.19 -1.76
C VAL A 43 7.63 5.34 -2.42
N PRO A 44 8.91 5.72 -2.31
CA PRO A 44 10.00 4.99 -2.95
C PRO A 44 10.22 3.59 -2.35
N SER A 45 9.98 3.40 -1.06
CA SER A 45 10.24 2.13 -0.36
C SER A 45 9.35 1.99 0.89
N PRO A 46 9.24 0.78 1.49
CA PRO A 46 8.42 0.55 2.68
C PRO A 46 8.81 1.41 3.88
N GLU A 47 10.11 1.66 4.07
CA GLU A 47 10.64 2.41 5.21
C GLU A 47 10.09 3.85 5.25
N ALA A 48 9.71 4.40 4.09
CA ALA A 48 9.09 5.71 4.00
C ALA A 48 7.73 5.78 4.74
N LEU A 49 6.98 4.66 4.76
CA LEU A 49 5.69 4.58 5.45
C LEU A 49 5.86 4.72 6.97
N ALA A 50 6.88 4.07 7.52
CA ALA A 50 7.21 4.14 8.95
C ALA A 50 7.93 5.45 9.33
N ARG A 51 8.63 6.08 8.37
CA ARG A 51 9.36 7.33 8.60
C ARG A 51 8.44 8.54 8.74
N ASP A 52 7.33 8.58 8.00
CA ASP A 52 6.31 9.63 8.14
C ASP A 52 4.88 9.05 8.25
N PRO A 53 4.53 8.45 9.41
CA PRO A 53 3.17 7.95 9.62
C PRO A 53 2.13 9.07 9.67
N GLY A 54 2.55 10.32 9.92
CA GLY A 54 1.69 11.48 9.93
C GLY A 54 1.19 11.85 8.52
N GLU A 55 2.06 11.74 7.52
CA GLU A 55 1.71 11.91 6.11
C GLU A 55 0.72 10.83 5.65
N VAL A 56 1.00 9.55 5.93
CA VAL A 56 0.11 8.43 5.58
C VAL A 56 -1.30 8.67 6.13
N ARG A 57 -1.41 9.01 7.43
CA ARG A 57 -2.70 9.31 8.04
C ARG A 57 -3.39 10.51 7.41
N ARG A 58 -2.65 11.59 7.14
CA ARG A 58 -3.21 12.81 6.56
C ARG A 58 -3.80 12.53 5.18
N VAL A 59 -3.06 11.82 4.33
CA VAL A 59 -3.48 11.51 2.96
C VAL A 59 -4.72 10.62 2.95
N LEU A 60 -4.73 9.54 3.74
CA LEU A 60 -5.90 8.66 3.81
C LEU A 60 -7.14 9.37 4.37
N ALA A 61 -6.97 10.26 5.36
CA ALA A 61 -8.07 11.04 5.91
C ALA A 61 -8.61 12.10 4.93
N GLN A 62 -7.75 12.65 4.05
CA GLN A 62 -8.12 13.67 3.08
C GLN A 62 -8.83 13.11 1.84
N ALA A 63 -8.75 11.81 1.60
CA ALA A 63 -9.35 11.18 0.44
C ALA A 63 -10.90 11.13 0.47
N GLY A 64 -11.54 11.61 1.54
CA GLY A 64 -13.00 11.79 1.60
C GLY A 64 -13.79 10.48 1.57
N THR A 65 -15.09 10.56 1.24
CA THR A 65 -16.06 9.45 1.36
C THR A 65 -16.38 8.78 0.00
N GLY A 66 -15.43 8.78 -0.93
CA GLY A 66 -15.58 8.08 -2.22
C GLY A 66 -15.87 6.58 -2.06
N VAL A 67 -16.31 5.94 -3.15
CA VAL A 67 -16.61 4.50 -3.16
C VAL A 67 -15.44 3.65 -3.65
N GLU A 68 -14.49 4.26 -4.35
CA GLU A 68 -13.29 3.56 -4.84
C GLU A 68 -12.31 3.30 -3.69
N PRO A 69 -11.55 2.19 -3.70
CA PRO A 69 -10.51 1.97 -2.71
C PRO A 69 -9.39 3.01 -2.85
N LEU A 70 -8.70 3.29 -1.75
CA LEU A 70 -7.50 4.13 -1.71
C LEU A 70 -6.29 3.28 -1.99
N VAL A 71 -5.43 3.70 -2.91
CA VAL A 71 -4.24 2.94 -3.31
C VAL A 71 -3.00 3.67 -2.80
N VAL A 72 -2.20 2.97 -1.99
CA VAL A 72 -0.86 3.36 -1.56
C VAL A 72 0.14 2.52 -2.35
N VAL A 73 1.05 3.19 -3.05
CA VAL A 73 2.05 2.55 -3.91
C VAL A 73 3.43 2.60 -3.25
N VAL A 74 4.11 1.46 -3.15
CA VAL A 74 5.51 1.33 -2.74
C VAL A 74 6.34 0.93 -3.95
N GLN A 75 7.24 1.81 -4.41
CA GLN A 75 7.92 1.70 -5.70
C GLN A 75 9.06 0.67 -5.77
N ALA A 76 9.56 0.19 -4.63
CA ALA A 76 10.53 -0.90 -4.59
C ALA A 76 10.53 -1.55 -3.22
N ALA A 77 10.23 -2.84 -3.15
CA ALA A 77 10.44 -3.63 -1.93
C ALA A 77 10.58 -5.13 -2.21
N GLU A 78 11.51 -5.78 -1.52
CA GLU A 78 11.62 -7.24 -1.45
C GLU A 78 10.87 -7.82 -0.23
N ALA A 79 10.71 -7.03 0.82
CA ALA A 79 10.07 -7.40 2.07
C ALA A 79 9.27 -6.23 2.64
N LEU A 80 8.25 -6.55 3.43
CA LEU A 80 7.48 -5.58 4.21
C LEU A 80 7.54 -5.98 5.69
N ARG A 81 8.12 -5.10 6.50
CA ARG A 81 8.26 -5.26 7.95
C ARG A 81 6.95 -4.87 8.63
N ASP A 82 6.72 -5.43 9.82
CA ASP A 82 5.48 -5.17 10.57
C ASP A 82 5.31 -3.69 10.91
N GLU A 83 6.39 -2.97 11.25
CA GLU A 83 6.33 -1.53 11.58
C GLU A 83 5.87 -0.66 10.40
N GLU A 84 6.24 -1.06 9.17
CA GLU A 84 5.85 -0.37 7.94
C GLU A 84 4.39 -0.64 7.59
N LEU A 85 3.95 -1.89 7.77
CA LEU A 85 2.56 -2.26 7.61
C LEU A 85 1.66 -1.62 8.68
N SER A 86 2.11 -1.58 9.94
CA SER A 86 1.38 -1.00 11.06
C SER A 86 1.03 0.47 10.81
N ALA A 87 1.94 1.26 10.22
CA ALA A 87 1.67 2.65 9.88
C ALA A 87 0.46 2.79 8.92
N VAL A 88 0.33 1.87 7.96
CA VAL A 88 -0.79 1.83 7.01
C VAL A 88 -2.06 1.32 7.68
N LEU A 89 -1.96 0.27 8.50
CA LEU A 89 -3.11 -0.29 9.23
C LEU A 89 -3.74 0.73 10.19
N GLU A 90 -2.93 1.41 10.99
CA GLU A 90 -3.40 2.45 11.92
C GLU A 90 -4.09 3.59 11.17
N ALA A 91 -3.56 4.01 10.03
CA ALA A 91 -4.17 5.03 9.21
C ALA A 91 -5.47 4.54 8.54
N ALA A 92 -5.54 3.27 8.16
CA ALA A 92 -6.71 2.64 7.56
C ALA A 92 -7.90 2.54 8.53
N GLU A 93 -7.66 2.35 9.83
CA GLU A 93 -8.72 2.35 10.86
C GLU A 93 -9.53 3.65 10.91
N HIS A 94 -8.95 4.75 10.42
CA HIS A 94 -9.54 6.08 10.46
C HIS A 94 -10.20 6.50 9.14
N THR A 95 -10.27 5.60 8.16
CA THR A 95 -10.98 5.83 6.89
C THR A 95 -12.11 4.83 6.71
N SER A 96 -13.18 5.27 6.04
CA SER A 96 -14.32 4.43 5.69
C SER A 96 -14.13 3.70 4.36
N ARG A 97 -13.05 4.00 3.63
CA ARG A 97 -12.72 3.41 2.33
C ARG A 97 -11.69 2.29 2.53
N ALA A 98 -11.83 1.20 1.78
CA ALA A 98 -10.81 0.15 1.76
C ALA A 98 -9.47 0.72 1.25
N VAL A 99 -8.36 0.26 1.83
CA VAL A 99 -7.01 0.68 1.44
C VAL A 99 -6.30 -0.49 0.78
N ILE A 100 -5.66 -0.25 -0.36
CA ILE A 100 -4.85 -1.21 -1.09
C ILE A 100 -3.40 -0.75 -1.04
N LEU A 101 -2.52 -1.56 -0.47
CA LEU A 101 -1.08 -1.36 -0.50
C LEU A 101 -0.50 -2.15 -1.68
N ARG A 102 -0.13 -1.44 -2.76
CA ARG A 102 0.51 -2.04 -3.94
C ARG A 102 2.02 -1.89 -3.85
N ILE A 103 2.74 -2.99 -4.06
CA ILE A 103 4.20 -3.03 -3.97
C ILE A 103 4.82 -3.44 -5.30
N ILE A 104 5.80 -2.66 -5.76
CA ILE A 104 6.68 -3.00 -6.88
C ILE A 104 7.82 -3.84 -6.35
N ARG A 105 8.13 -4.92 -7.06
CA ARG A 105 9.38 -5.64 -6.82
C ARG A 105 10.46 -5.01 -7.67
N ASP A 106 11.58 -4.69 -7.03
CA ASP A 106 12.83 -4.41 -7.74
C ASP A 106 13.24 -5.72 -8.46
N PRO A 107 13.41 -5.72 -9.80
CA PRO A 107 13.73 -6.92 -10.57
C PRO A 107 15.13 -7.51 -10.29
#